data_AF-A0A6L9UAV7-F1
#
_entry.id   AF-A0A6L9UAV7-F1
#
_cell.length_a   1.000
_cell.length_b   1.000
_cell.length_c   1.000
_cell.angle_alpha   90.00
_cell.angle_beta   90.00
_cell.angle_gamma   90.00
#
_symmetry.space_group_name_H-M   'P 1'
#
loop_
_entity.id
_entity.type
_entity.pdbx_description
1 polymer ?
#
loop_
_entity_poly.entity_id
_entity_poly.type
_entity_poly.pdbx_seq_one_letter_code
_entity_poly.pdbx_strand_id
1 'polypeptide(L)' 'MKPGGKSSPTRSILFSVIEPCATATDLFDQKAGQWEGLTSMFGEMEQMHPQDIAEAVAFIVTNQRRVAIIEIVVLPTD' A
#
# COMPACT_ATOMS: atom_id res chain seq x y z
N MET A 1 28.20 32.01 -7.53
CA MET A 1 27.48 31.29 -8.60
C MET A 1 28.43 31.04 -9.76
N LYS A 2 28.60 29.79 -10.22
CA LYS A 2 29.27 29.51 -11.49
C LYS A 2 28.23 29.58 -12.64
N PRO A 3 28.54 30.23 -13.77
CA PRO A 3 27.65 30.25 -14.93
C PRO A 3 27.80 28.94 -15.71
N GLY A 4 26.68 28.30 -16.09
CA GLY A 4 26.67 27.25 -17.13
C GLY A 4 26.17 25.85 -16.75
N GLY A 5 25.78 25.57 -15.50
CA GLY A 5 25.18 24.27 -15.16
C GLY A 5 23.68 24.28 -15.46
N LYS A 6 23.23 23.66 -16.56
CA LYS A 6 21.80 23.30 -16.70
C LYS A 6 21.44 22.45 -15.48
N SER A 7 20.62 22.98 -14.56
CA SER A 7 20.00 22.15 -13.54
C SER A 7 19.17 21.11 -14.28
N SER A 8 19.55 19.83 -14.21
CA SER A 8 18.61 18.76 -14.51
C SER A 8 17.32 19.10 -13.76
N PRO A 9 16.14 19.12 -14.40
CA PRO A 9 14.91 19.31 -13.65
C PRO A 9 14.93 18.27 -12.53
N THR A 10 14.80 18.74 -11.29
CA THR A 10 14.70 17.88 -10.13
C THR A 10 13.61 16.87 -10.44
N ARG A 11 13.99 15.61 -10.60
CA ARG A 11 13.06 14.55 -10.95
C ARG A 11 12.14 14.39 -9.74
N SER A 12 10.88 14.81 -9.84
CA SER A 12 9.92 14.70 -8.73
C SER A 12 9.86 13.25 -8.23
N ILE A 13 10.07 13.06 -6.95
CA ILE A 13 9.91 11.75 -6.31
C ILE A 13 8.41 11.57 -6.07
N LEU A 14 7.88 10.41 -6.46
CA LEU A 14 6.51 10.02 -6.13
C LEU A 14 6.57 9.20 -4.84
N PHE A 15 5.67 9.49 -3.91
CA PHE A 15 5.54 8.84 -2.63
C PHE A 15 4.09 8.43 -2.45
N SER A 16 3.87 7.21 -1.95
CA SER A 16 2.56 6.62 -1.79
C SER A 16 2.52 5.76 -0.54
N VAL A 17 1.34 5.67 0.07
CA VAL A 17 1.01 4.74 1.15
C VAL A 17 -0.10 3.82 0.66
N ILE A 18 0.01 2.52 0.96
CA ILE A 18 -1.09 1.57 0.82
C ILE A 18 -1.45 1.15 2.24
N GLU A 19 -2.75 1.14 2.53
CA GLU A 19 -3.31 0.77 3.83
C GLU A 19 -4.19 -0.48 3.67
N PRO A 20 -3.60 -1.69 3.75
CA PRO A 20 -4.34 -2.94 3.72
C PRO A 20 -5.20 -3.12 4.97
N CYS A 21 -6.42 -3.60 4.78
CA CYS A 21 -7.12 -4.32 5.83
C CYS A 21 -6.49 -5.72 6.02
N ALA A 22 -7.13 -6.57 6.83
CA ALA A 22 -6.65 -7.91 7.12
C ALA A 22 -6.33 -8.68 5.83
N THR A 23 -5.04 -9.00 5.64
CA THR A 23 -4.54 -9.69 4.44
C THR A 23 -3.92 -11.02 4.85
N ALA A 24 -4.30 -12.10 4.17
CA ALA A 24 -3.82 -13.47 4.40
C ALA A 24 -2.31 -13.57 4.11
N THR A 25 -1.52 -13.31 5.14
CA THR A 25 -0.04 -13.31 5.13
C THR A 25 0.45 -13.96 6.42
N ASP A 26 1.75 -14.27 6.48
CA ASP A 26 2.40 -14.79 7.68
C ASP A 26 2.45 -13.78 8.85
N LEU A 27 1.90 -12.56 8.69
CA LEU A 27 1.90 -11.52 9.72
C LEU A 27 1.14 -11.95 10.98
N PHE A 28 -0.02 -12.60 10.81
CA PHE A 28 -0.83 -13.07 11.93
C PHE A 28 -0.13 -14.20 12.71
N ASP A 29 0.75 -14.95 12.05
CA ASP A 29 1.52 -16.03 12.68
C ASP A 29 2.72 -15.52 13.50
N GLN A 30 3.13 -14.26 13.32
CA GLN A 30 4.28 -13.68 14.05
C GLN A 30 4.00 -13.52 15.54
N LYS A 31 2.72 -13.49 15.94
CA LYS A 31 2.31 -13.34 17.33
C LYS A 31 1.00 -14.09 17.58
N ALA A 32 1.08 -15.08 18.47
CA ALA A 32 -0.09 -15.85 18.90
C ALA A 32 -1.24 -14.94 19.35
N GLY A 33 -2.46 -15.26 18.94
CA GLY A 33 -3.65 -14.50 19.31
C GLY A 33 -3.92 -13.27 18.44
N GLN A 34 -3.10 -12.96 17.42
CA GLN A 34 -3.33 -11.79 16.57
C GLN A 34 -4.65 -11.90 15.78
N TRP A 35 -4.86 -13.04 15.13
CA TRP A 35 -6.07 -13.27 14.34
C TRP A 35 -7.29 -13.36 15.24
N GLU A 36 -7.23 -14.16 16.30
CA GLU A 36 -8.30 -14.31 17.27
C GLU A 36 -8.67 -12.98 17.93
N GLY A 37 -7.66 -12.14 18.25
CA GLY A 37 -7.85 -10.80 18.76
C GLY A 37 -8.57 -9.90 17.78
N LEU A 38 -8.16 -9.91 16.50
CA LEU A 38 -8.83 -9.15 15.45
C LEU A 38 -10.29 -9.60 15.27
N THR A 39 -10.53 -10.90 15.11
CA THR A 39 -11.87 -11.49 14.94
C THR A 39 -12.75 -11.23 16.17
N SER A 40 -12.20 -11.22 17.39
CA SER A 40 -12.97 -10.89 18.60
C SER A 40 -13.46 -9.45 18.64
N MET A 41 -12.73 -8.52 18.00
CA MET A 41 -13.07 -7.09 17.96
C MET A 41 -14.01 -6.75 16.82
N PHE A 42 -13.86 -7.40 15.67
CA PHE A 42 -14.53 -7.01 14.42
C PHE A 42 -15.47 -8.07 13.84
N GLY A 43 -15.52 -9.28 14.40
CA GLY A 43 -16.27 -10.42 13.86
C GLY A 43 -15.48 -11.21 12.82
N GLU A 44 -16.10 -12.26 12.29
CA GLU A 44 -15.57 -12.96 11.12
C GLU A 44 -15.61 -12.02 9.90
N MET A 45 -14.50 -11.93 9.19
CA MET A 45 -14.36 -11.09 8.00
C MET A 45 -13.55 -11.84 6.95
N GLU A 46 -13.80 -11.55 5.68
CA GLU A 46 -12.95 -12.06 4.61
C GLU A 46 -11.54 -11.46 4.74
N GLN A 47 -10.52 -12.33 4.73
CA GLN A 47 -9.15 -11.87 4.57
C GLN A 47 -8.89 -11.59 3.11
N MET A 48 -8.34 -10.42 2.83
CA MET A 48 -7.83 -10.10 1.50
C MET A 48 -6.67 -11.03 1.13
N HIS A 49 -6.46 -11.21 -0.17
CA HIS A 49 -5.30 -11.92 -0.68
C HIS A 49 -4.10 -10.97 -0.86
N PRO A 50 -2.85 -11.45 -0.72
CA PRO A 50 -1.66 -10.63 -0.99
C PRO A 50 -1.65 -10.01 -2.40
N GLN A 51 -2.28 -10.69 -3.36
CA GLN A 51 -2.42 -10.24 -4.74
C GLN A 51 -3.27 -8.96 -4.86
N ASP A 52 -4.23 -8.75 -3.97
CA ASP A 52 -5.06 -7.53 -3.97
C ASP A 52 -4.22 -6.30 -3.66
N ILE A 53 -3.25 -6.43 -2.75
CA ILE A 53 -2.28 -5.38 -2.42
C ILE A 53 -1.23 -5.21 -3.53
N ALA A 54 -0.81 -6.32 -4.14
CA ALA A 54 0.10 -6.26 -5.28
C ALA A 54 -0.51 -5.51 -6.48
N GLU A 55 -1.82 -5.65 -6.70
CA GLU A 55 -2.54 -4.91 -7.75
C GLU A 55 -2.60 -3.41 -7.43
N ALA A 56 -2.81 -3.02 -6.18
CA ALA A 56 -2.73 -1.61 -5.75
C ALA A 56 -1.33 -1.02 -6.01
N VAL A 57 -0.26 -1.77 -5.73
CA VAL A 57 1.12 -1.38 -6.08
C VAL A 57 1.26 -1.22 -7.60
N ALA A 58 0.82 -2.21 -8.38
CA ALA A 58 0.90 -2.20 -9.83
C ALA A 58 0.17 -0.98 -10.42
N PHE A 59 -1.03 -0.68 -9.92
CA PHE A 59 -1.78 0.50 -10.29
C PHE A 59 -1.00 1.79 -10.02
N ILE A 60 -0.41 1.96 -8.82
CA ILE A 60 0.37 3.16 -8.48
C ILE A 60 1.59 3.30 -9.41
N VAL A 61 2.39 2.26 -9.56
CA VAL A 61 3.72 2.37 -10.22
C VAL A 61 3.64 2.42 -11.74
N THR A 62 2.53 1.98 -12.34
CA THR A 62 2.30 2.03 -13.80
C THR A 62 1.58 3.30 -14.26
N ASN A 63 1.10 4.13 -13.33
CA ASN A 63 0.40 5.36 -13.66
C ASN A 63 1.30 6.40 -14.37
N GLN A 64 0.67 7.33 -15.08
CA GLN A 64 1.37 8.41 -15.77
C GLN A 64 2.22 9.21 -14.78
N ARG A 65 3.50 9.45 -15.10
CA ARG A 65 4.47 10.07 -14.18
C ARG A 65 4.09 11.45 -13.62
N ARG A 66 3.13 12.14 -14.25
CA ARG A 66 2.57 13.43 -13.78
C ARG A 66 1.47 13.27 -12.72
N VAL A 67 1.03 12.05 -12.46
CA VAL A 67 -0.03 11.71 -11.50
C VAL A 67 0.63 11.06 -10.30
N ALA A 68 0.44 11.65 -9.12
CA ALA A 68 0.86 11.07 -7.86
C ALA A 68 -0.38 10.50 -7.17
N ILE A 69 -0.45 9.17 -7.06
CA ILE A 69 -1.45 8.51 -6.22
C ILE A 69 -0.84 8.41 -4.83
N ILE A 70 -1.33 9.23 -3.91
CA ILE A 70 -0.68 9.39 -2.60
C ILE A 70 -1.11 8.31 -1.62
N GLU A 71 -2.35 7.83 -1.72
CA GLU A 71 -2.91 6.92 -0.73
C GLU A 71 -3.95 6.01 -1.39
N ILE A 72 -3.93 4.74 -1.01
CA ILE A 72 -4.97 3.75 -1.32
C ILE A 72 -5.27 2.96 -0.05
N VAL A 73 -6.53 2.98 0.39
CA VAL A 73 -7.04 2.08 1.43
C VAL A 73 -7.77 0.94 0.73
N VAL A 74 -7.42 -0.30 1.07
CA VAL A 74 -8.02 -1.51 0.48
C VAL A 74 -8.65 -2.33 1.60
N LEU A 75 -9.95 -2.63 1.46
CA LEU A 75 -10.74 -3.38 2.44
C LEU A 75 -11.52 -4.50 1.75
N PRO A 76 -11.82 -5.61 2.46
CA PRO A 76 -12.82 -6.56 2.00
C PRO A 76 -14.20 -5.86 1.87
N THR A 77 -15.06 -6.39 0.99
CA THR A 77 -16.39 -5.82 0.76
C THR A 77 -17.45 -6.32 1.71
N ASP A 78 -17.18 -7.45 2.35
CA ASP A 78 -18.13 -8.23 3.15
C ASP A 78 -17.82 -8.14 4.66
#